data_AF-A0A397AUY7-F1
#
_entry.id   AF-A0A397AUY7-F1
#
_cell.length_a   1.000
_cell.length_b   1.000
_cell.length_c   1.000
_cell.angle_alpha   90.00
_cell.angle_beta   90.00
_cell.angle_gamma   90.00
#
_symmetry.space_group_name_H-M   'P 1'
#
loop_
_entity.id
_entity.type
_entity.pdbx_description
1 polymer ?
#
loop_
_entity_poly.entity_id
_entity_poly.type
_entity_poly.pdbx_seq_one_letter_code
_entity_poly.pdbx_strand_id
1 'polypeptide(L)'
;MNARRKVSSAAIFLKKTYDMIDTAPSSVAGWSDDGGSFIVREPKEFAAYMLPKYFKHSNFSSFVRQLNFYGFRKTKKEVLLVALETDDLKNSWEFHHELFHQHKPHLMAKIKRKTNYTEQFSDATSTGDDIDDLRNDVTEIKTHLTNLTDQIASLSRLVHSVCHDSLKRSRDDEEPSFVAEKPPRQQRRVMYEQQQFVDNLQYVDVIPFDMLAAPGAHTYATASDMQLRQTLLDAFAYPKPTTDDDDQYRIAL
;
A
#
# COMPACT_ATOMS: atom_id res chain seq x y z
N MET A 1 -3.04 -38.21 -43.67
CA MET A 1 -4.13 -37.62 -42.84
C MET A 1 -3.76 -36.19 -42.50
N ASN A 2 -4.28 -35.19 -43.22
CA ASN A 2 -3.96 -33.79 -42.95
C ASN A 2 -4.85 -33.26 -41.83
N ALA A 3 -4.26 -33.08 -40.65
CA ALA A 3 -4.88 -32.37 -39.54
C ALA A 3 -5.26 -30.96 -40.01
N ARG A 4 -6.57 -30.72 -40.12
CA ARG A 4 -7.15 -29.43 -40.49
C ARG A 4 -6.76 -28.42 -39.41
N ARG A 5 -5.70 -27.64 -39.64
CA ARG A 5 -5.30 -26.53 -38.77
C ARG A 5 -6.51 -25.63 -38.59
N LYS A 6 -7.09 -25.63 -37.39
CA LYS A 6 -8.18 -24.74 -37.00
C LYS A 6 -7.64 -23.33 -37.12
N VAL A 7 -8.11 -22.56 -38.11
CA VAL A 7 -7.78 -21.14 -38.23
C VAL A 7 -8.29 -20.48 -36.97
N SER A 8 -7.40 -20.22 -36.01
CA SER A 8 -7.75 -19.59 -34.74
C SER A 8 -8.21 -18.19 -35.05
N SER A 9 -9.49 -17.90 -34.89
CA SER A 9 -10.00 -16.55 -35.00
C SER A 9 -9.74 -15.83 -33.68
N ALA A 10 -9.28 -14.58 -33.75
CA ALA A 10 -9.06 -13.76 -32.56
C ALA A 10 -10.34 -13.65 -31.72
N ALA A 11 -10.18 -13.59 -30.40
CA ALA A 11 -11.29 -13.42 -29.48
C ALA A 11 -12.11 -12.17 -29.83
N ILE A 12 -13.44 -12.25 -29.67
CA ILE A 12 -14.36 -11.17 -30.03
C ILE A 12 -14.02 -9.88 -29.29
N PHE A 13 -13.64 -9.98 -28.01
CA PHE A 13 -13.20 -8.83 -27.22
C PHE A 13 -12.06 -8.08 -27.92
N LEU A 14 -11.01 -8.78 -28.36
CA LEU A 14 -9.85 -8.17 -28.96
C LEU A 14 -10.17 -7.51 -30.30
N LYS A 15 -10.99 -8.16 -31.15
CA LYS A 15 -11.47 -7.56 -32.40
C LYS A 15 -12.22 -6.26 -32.16
N LYS A 16 -13.17 -6.29 -31.21
CA LYS A 16 -13.92 -5.09 -30.84
C LYS A 16 -13.03 -3.99 -30.28
N THR A 17 -12.04 -4.35 -29.47
CA THR A 17 -11.07 -3.39 -28.95
C THR A 17 -10.26 -2.76 -30.08
N TYR A 18 -9.76 -3.56 -31.02
CA TYR A 18 -9.04 -3.06 -32.20
C TYR A 18 -9.90 -2.06 -32.98
N ASP A 19 -11.11 -2.46 -33.38
CA ASP A 19 -12.02 -1.61 -34.16
C ASP A 19 -12.41 -0.34 -33.40
N MET A 20 -12.60 -0.45 -32.08
CA MET A 20 -12.95 0.67 -31.21
C MET A 20 -11.81 1.69 -31.10
N ILE A 21 -10.56 1.25 -30.99
CA ILE A 21 -9.40 2.15 -30.94
C ILE A 21 -9.16 2.79 -32.31
N ASP A 22 -9.31 2.04 -33.40
CA ASP A 22 -9.09 2.51 -34.77
C ASP A 22 -10.12 3.57 -35.23
N THR A 23 -11.33 3.53 -34.64
CA THR A 23 -12.42 4.48 -34.94
C THR A 23 -12.60 5.57 -33.87
N ALA A 24 -11.81 5.54 -32.79
CA ALA A 24 -11.87 6.55 -31.75
C ALA A 24 -11.41 7.91 -32.30
N PRO A 25 -12.01 9.02 -31.84
CA PRO A 25 -11.45 10.34 -32.11
C PRO A 25 -10.09 10.46 -31.41
N SER A 26 -9.12 11.08 -32.08
CA SER A 26 -7.73 11.19 -31.64
C SER A 26 -7.55 11.88 -30.28
N SER A 27 -8.52 12.73 -29.89
CA SER A 27 -8.57 13.38 -28.57
C SER A 27 -8.92 12.43 -27.44
N VAL A 28 -9.66 11.34 -27.71
CA VAL A 28 -10.15 10.41 -26.70
C VAL A 28 -9.26 9.18 -26.61
N ALA A 29 -8.96 8.54 -27.74
CA ALA A 29 -8.07 7.39 -27.79
C ALA A 29 -7.44 7.24 -29.19
N GLY A 30 -6.34 6.50 -29.26
CA GLY A 30 -5.69 6.18 -30.52
C GLY A 30 -4.52 5.23 -30.33
N TRP A 31 -3.91 4.83 -31.44
CA TRP A 31 -2.66 4.08 -31.43
C TRP A 31 -1.47 5.00 -31.09
N SER A 32 -0.41 4.42 -30.52
CA SER A 32 0.89 5.08 -30.43
C SER A 32 1.53 5.24 -31.82
N ASP A 33 2.55 6.09 -31.92
CA ASP A 33 3.22 6.38 -33.20
C ASP A 33 3.89 5.13 -33.82
N ASP A 34 4.34 4.19 -33.00
CA ASP A 34 4.89 2.90 -33.42
C ASP A 34 3.82 1.81 -33.64
N GLY A 35 2.57 2.08 -33.26
CA GLY A 35 1.44 1.16 -33.38
C GLY A 35 1.56 -0.11 -32.52
N GLY A 36 2.45 -0.11 -31.52
CA GLY A 36 2.70 -1.20 -30.57
C GLY A 36 1.94 -1.07 -29.26
N SER A 37 1.35 0.08 -29.00
CA SER A 37 0.46 0.31 -27.87
C SER A 37 -0.74 1.14 -28.33
N PHE A 38 -1.76 1.22 -27.49
CA PHE A 38 -2.83 2.19 -27.65
C PHE A 38 -2.95 3.05 -26.40
N ILE A 39 -3.34 4.30 -26.61
CA ILE A 39 -3.39 5.34 -25.60
C ILE A 39 -4.86 5.76 -25.46
N VAL A 40 -5.37 5.73 -24.24
CA VAL A 40 -6.64 6.32 -23.84
C VAL A 40 -6.31 7.65 -23.15
N ARG A 41 -6.53 8.76 -23.83
CA ARG A 41 -6.19 10.10 -23.36
C ARG A 41 -7.18 10.59 -22.32
N GLU A 42 -8.48 10.42 -22.60
CA GLU A 42 -9.56 10.79 -21.69
C GLU A 42 -10.39 9.56 -21.29
N PRO A 43 -10.05 8.89 -20.17
CA PRO A 43 -10.73 7.67 -19.73
C PRO A 43 -12.21 7.85 -19.48
N LYS A 44 -12.67 9.02 -19.01
CA LYS A 44 -14.09 9.25 -18.70
C LYS A 44 -14.92 9.35 -19.97
N GLU A 45 -14.47 10.12 -20.96
CA GLU A 45 -15.14 10.22 -22.25
C GLU A 45 -15.08 8.91 -23.04
N PHE A 46 -13.95 8.23 -23.01
CA PHE A 46 -13.81 6.91 -23.62
C PHE A 46 -14.84 5.91 -23.05
N ALA A 47 -14.99 5.92 -21.72
CA ALA A 47 -15.94 5.07 -21.02
C ALA A 47 -17.40 5.41 -21.34
N ALA A 48 -17.73 6.70 -21.48
CA ALA A 48 -19.09 7.16 -21.78
C ALA A 48 -19.49 6.96 -23.25
N TYR A 49 -18.59 7.22 -24.19
CA TYR A 49 -18.93 7.31 -25.62
C TYR A 49 -18.45 6.12 -26.45
N MET A 50 -17.31 5.51 -26.12
CA MET A 50 -16.73 4.42 -26.92
C MET A 50 -17.19 3.06 -26.40
N LEU A 51 -17.10 2.81 -25.09
CA LEU A 51 -17.43 1.49 -24.54
C LEU A 51 -18.86 1.02 -24.86
N PRO A 52 -19.92 1.84 -24.75
CA PRO A 52 -21.29 1.39 -25.03
C PRO A 52 -21.55 1.03 -26.50
N LYS A 53 -20.74 1.55 -27.44
CA LYS A 53 -20.85 1.22 -28.88
C LYS A 53 -20.35 -0.19 -29.18
N TYR A 54 -19.37 -0.67 -28.42
CA TYR A 54 -18.70 -1.96 -28.68
C TYR A 54 -19.05 -3.04 -27.63
N PHE A 55 -19.34 -2.64 -26.39
CA PHE A 55 -19.58 -3.51 -25.24
C PHE A 55 -20.90 -3.19 -24.54
N LYS A 56 -21.41 -4.14 -23.75
CA LYS A 56 -22.68 -4.01 -23.02
C LYS A 56 -22.54 -3.25 -21.69
N HIS A 57 -21.49 -2.44 -21.53
CA HIS A 57 -21.22 -1.66 -20.33
C HIS A 57 -20.42 -0.41 -20.70
N SER A 58 -20.51 0.63 -19.86
CA SER A 58 -19.67 1.84 -19.93
C SER A 58 -18.53 1.84 -18.91
N ASN A 59 -18.35 0.75 -18.14
CA ASN A 59 -17.37 0.75 -17.05
C ASN A 59 -15.94 0.52 -17.57
N PHE A 60 -15.09 1.53 -17.41
CA PHE A 60 -13.68 1.47 -17.79
C PHE A 60 -12.91 0.35 -17.07
N SER A 61 -13.14 0.18 -15.76
CA SER A 61 -12.49 -0.88 -14.98
C SER A 61 -12.83 -2.28 -15.49
N SER A 62 -14.05 -2.47 -16.02
CA SER A 62 -14.44 -3.75 -16.64
C SER A 62 -13.68 -4.00 -17.95
N PHE A 63 -13.48 -2.95 -18.75
CA PHE A 63 -12.65 -3.00 -19.95
C PHE A 63 -11.18 -3.31 -19.60
N VAL A 64 -10.60 -2.62 -18.62
CA VAL A 64 -9.23 -2.87 -18.14
C VAL A 64 -9.08 -4.30 -17.61
N ARG A 65 -10.08 -4.82 -16.88
CA ARG A 65 -10.05 -6.21 -16.43
C ARG A 65 -10.01 -7.20 -17.59
N GLN A 66 -10.76 -6.94 -18.66
CA GLN A 66 -10.68 -7.78 -19.87
C GLN A 66 -9.29 -7.70 -20.51
N LEU A 67 -8.70 -6.50 -20.65
CA LEU A 67 -7.33 -6.33 -21.13
C LEU A 67 -6.33 -7.15 -20.30
N ASN A 68 -6.44 -7.10 -18.97
CA ASN A 68 -5.57 -7.87 -18.07
C ASN A 68 -5.70 -9.39 -18.30
N PHE A 69 -6.91 -9.90 -18.55
CA PHE A 69 -7.10 -11.32 -18.89
C PHE A 69 -6.45 -11.73 -20.22
N TYR A 70 -6.18 -10.79 -21.12
CA TYR A 70 -5.45 -11.06 -22.36
C TYR A 70 -3.96 -10.67 -22.27
N GLY A 71 -3.47 -10.32 -21.08
CA GLY A 71 -2.05 -10.06 -20.86
C GLY A 71 -1.56 -8.68 -21.26
N PHE A 72 -2.45 -7.72 -21.50
CA PHE A 72 -2.06 -6.34 -21.73
C PHE A 72 -1.42 -5.75 -20.47
N ARG A 73 -0.38 -4.94 -20.65
CA ARG A 73 0.31 -4.24 -19.57
C ARG A 73 0.10 -2.73 -19.70
N LYS A 74 0.01 -2.04 -18.57
CA LYS A 74 -0.03 -0.57 -18.55
C LYS A 74 1.40 -0.04 -18.65
N THR A 75 1.70 0.75 -19.67
CA THR A 75 2.98 1.44 -19.79
C THR A 75 3.02 2.58 -18.77
N LYS A 76 4.03 2.59 -17.90
CA LYS A 76 4.30 3.74 -17.01
C LYS A 76 5.23 4.68 -17.78
N LYS A 77 4.74 5.84 -18.23
CA LYS A 77 5.66 6.92 -18.61
C LYS A 77 6.32 7.41 -17.32
N GLU A 78 7.65 7.50 -17.32
CA GLU A 78 8.40 8.08 -16.20
C GLU A 78 7.93 9.51 -15.97
N VAL A 79 7.29 9.71 -14.81
CA VAL A 79 6.67 10.96 -14.38
C VAL A 79 7.69 12.09 -14.22
N LEU A 80 8.99 11.78 -14.19
CA LEU A 80 10.05 12.76 -13.96
C LEU A 80 10.22 13.79 -15.09
N LEU A 81 9.92 13.46 -16.36
CA LEU A 81 9.88 14.46 -17.45
C LEU A 81 8.53 15.21 -17.53
N VAL A 82 7.48 14.71 -16.88
CA VAL A 82 6.09 15.19 -17.04
C VAL A 82 5.75 16.33 -16.07
N ALA A 83 6.61 16.68 -15.12
CA ALA A 83 6.38 17.81 -14.21
C ALA A 83 6.29 19.19 -14.91
N LEU A 84 6.61 19.25 -16.21
CA LEU A 84 6.50 20.43 -17.08
C LEU A 84 5.35 20.36 -18.10
N GLU A 85 4.69 19.21 -18.26
CA GLU A 85 3.62 19.03 -19.25
C GLU A 85 2.23 19.23 -18.63
N THR A 86 1.28 19.67 -19.46
CA THR A 86 -0.08 20.02 -19.06
C THR A 86 -0.80 18.86 -18.36
N ASP A 87 -1.73 19.19 -17.47
CA ASP A 87 -2.49 18.25 -16.62
C ASP A 87 -3.19 17.14 -17.46
N ASP A 88 -3.47 17.43 -18.74
CA ASP A 88 -4.10 16.54 -19.71
C ASP A 88 -3.25 15.30 -20.07
N LEU A 89 -1.91 15.40 -20.09
CA LEU A 89 -1.05 14.24 -20.39
C LEU A 89 -0.90 13.30 -19.19
N LYS A 90 -0.97 13.85 -17.97
CA LYS A 90 -0.81 13.12 -16.71
C LYS A 90 -1.88 12.06 -16.50
N ASN A 91 -3.07 12.24 -17.06
CA ASN A 91 -4.19 11.34 -16.85
C ASN A 91 -4.39 10.30 -17.97
N SER A 92 -3.47 10.23 -18.93
CA SER A 92 -3.54 9.26 -20.04
C SER A 92 -3.16 7.84 -19.62
N TRP A 93 -3.78 6.85 -20.25
CA TRP A 93 -3.55 5.42 -20.01
C TRP A 93 -3.05 4.75 -21.28
N GLU A 94 -1.82 4.26 -21.25
CA GLU A 94 -1.22 3.53 -22.36
C GLU A 94 -1.18 2.03 -22.06
N PHE A 95 -1.65 1.21 -23.00
CA PHE A 95 -1.68 -0.24 -22.89
C PHE A 95 -0.90 -0.89 -24.03
N HIS A 96 0.00 -1.80 -23.67
CA HIS A 96 0.88 -2.51 -24.58
C HIS A 96 0.62 -4.02 -24.55
N HIS A 97 0.76 -4.67 -25.72
CA HIS A 97 0.82 -6.12 -25.85
C HIS A 97 1.54 -6.52 -27.16
N GLU A 98 2.56 -7.38 -27.08
CA GLU A 98 3.44 -7.78 -28.21
C GLU A 98 2.73 -8.28 -29.49
N LEU A 99 1.57 -8.92 -29.32
CA LEU A 99 0.78 -9.48 -30.42
C LEU A 99 -0.45 -8.62 -30.80
N PHE A 100 -0.63 -7.46 -30.17
CA PHE A 100 -1.72 -6.54 -30.46
C PHE A 100 -1.15 -5.26 -31.08
N HIS A 101 -1.13 -5.22 -32.42
CA HIS A 101 -0.52 -4.16 -33.19
C HIS A 101 -1.48 -3.59 -34.23
N GLN A 102 -1.42 -2.28 -34.45
CA GLN A 102 -2.23 -1.60 -35.47
C GLN A 102 -1.99 -2.20 -36.86
N HIS A 103 -0.74 -2.29 -37.30
CA HIS A 103 -0.42 -2.72 -38.66
C HIS A 103 -0.38 -4.25 -38.84
N LYS A 104 -0.61 -5.03 -37.77
CA LYS A 104 -0.54 -6.50 -37.80
C LYS A 104 -1.73 -7.14 -37.07
N PRO A 105 -2.98 -6.87 -37.49
CA PRO A 105 -4.18 -7.36 -36.79
C PRO A 105 -4.30 -8.90 -36.79
N HIS A 106 -3.65 -9.59 -37.71
CA HIS A 106 -3.60 -11.05 -37.76
C HIS A 106 -2.87 -11.68 -36.56
N LEU A 107 -1.94 -10.96 -35.91
CA LEU A 107 -1.21 -11.46 -34.73
C LEU A 107 -2.12 -11.59 -33.50
N MET A 108 -3.17 -10.78 -33.42
CA MET A 108 -4.18 -10.81 -32.36
C MET A 108 -4.86 -12.17 -32.21
N ALA A 109 -4.86 -12.98 -33.28
CA ALA A 109 -5.43 -14.32 -33.28
C ALA A 109 -4.65 -15.32 -32.41
N LYS A 110 -3.40 -15.00 -32.07
CA LYS A 110 -2.54 -15.79 -31.19
C LYS A 110 -2.71 -15.41 -29.72
N ILE A 111 -3.36 -14.29 -29.41
CA ILE A 111 -3.58 -13.85 -28.04
C ILE A 111 -4.62 -14.76 -27.39
N LYS A 112 -4.23 -15.39 -26.28
CA LYS A 112 -5.08 -16.27 -25.49
C LYS A 112 -5.48 -15.61 -24.19
N ARG A 113 -6.71 -15.88 -23.75
CA ARG A 113 -7.20 -15.44 -22.45
C ARG A 113 -6.55 -16.29 -21.36
N LYS A 114 -5.99 -15.64 -20.33
CA LYS A 114 -5.59 -16.26 -19.07
C LYS A 114 -6.86 -16.68 -18.31
N THR A 115 -7.06 -17.98 -18.10
CA THR A 115 -8.16 -18.52 -17.29
C THR A 115 -7.61 -19.06 -15.98
N ASN A 116 -8.20 -18.68 -14.84
CA ASN A 116 -7.82 -19.20 -13.51
C ASN A 116 -8.28 -20.65 -13.26
N TYR A 117 -8.59 -21.41 -14.30
CA TYR A 117 -9.01 -22.81 -14.18
C TYR A 117 -7.82 -23.66 -14.63
N THR A 118 -7.13 -24.22 -13.63
CA THR A 118 -6.31 -25.43 -13.66
C THR A 118 -5.72 -25.77 -15.02
N GLU A 119 -4.42 -25.53 -15.23
CA GLU A 119 -3.47 -26.56 -15.68
C GLU A 119 -2.05 -26.15 -15.25
N GLN A 120 -1.52 -26.91 -14.30
CA GLN A 120 -0.08 -27.13 -14.20
C GLN A 120 0.37 -27.80 -15.51
N PHE A 121 1.56 -27.43 -16.00
CA PHE A 121 2.24 -27.93 -17.21
C PHE A 121 1.83 -27.34 -18.57
N SER A 122 2.36 -26.16 -18.90
CA SER A 122 3.45 -26.02 -19.89
C SER A 122 3.76 -24.54 -20.15
N ASP A 123 4.98 -24.16 -19.78
CA ASP A 123 5.86 -23.24 -20.51
C ASP A 123 5.27 -21.89 -21.00
N ALA A 124 5.42 -20.84 -20.18
CA ALA A 124 5.51 -19.44 -20.63
C ALA A 124 5.91 -18.50 -19.47
N THR A 125 7.17 -18.09 -19.49
CA THR A 125 7.93 -17.21 -18.59
C THR A 125 7.42 -15.75 -18.50
N SER A 126 6.17 -15.47 -18.13
CA SER A 126 5.68 -14.07 -18.12
C SER A 126 4.77 -13.66 -16.95
N THR A 127 4.65 -14.51 -15.93
CA THR A 127 4.13 -14.13 -14.59
C THR A 127 5.17 -14.34 -13.48
N GLY A 128 6.40 -14.76 -13.83
CA GLY A 128 7.51 -14.87 -12.88
C GLY A 128 7.94 -13.50 -12.40
N ASP A 129 8.23 -12.57 -13.31
CA ASP A 129 8.74 -11.22 -13.03
C ASP A 129 7.95 -10.47 -11.94
N ASP A 130 6.63 -10.26 -12.10
CA ASP A 130 5.87 -9.48 -11.11
C ASP A 130 5.73 -10.21 -9.76
N ILE A 131 5.76 -11.55 -9.76
CA ILE A 131 5.69 -12.37 -8.53
C ILE A 131 7.06 -12.42 -7.86
N ASP A 132 8.13 -12.48 -8.63
CA ASP A 132 9.52 -12.49 -8.17
C ASP A 132 9.93 -11.10 -7.68
N ASP A 133 9.52 -10.02 -8.33
CA ASP A 133 9.68 -8.64 -7.86
C ASP A 133 8.93 -8.41 -6.56
N LEU A 134 7.65 -8.82 -6.47
CA LEU A 134 6.90 -8.70 -5.22
C LEU A 134 7.50 -9.59 -4.12
N ARG A 135 8.06 -10.76 -4.47
CA ARG A 135 8.75 -11.64 -3.53
C ARG A 135 10.04 -10.99 -3.04
N ASN A 136 10.80 -10.33 -3.93
CA ASN A 136 12.00 -9.58 -3.59
C ASN A 136 11.67 -8.43 -2.64
N ASP A 137 10.65 -7.62 -2.96
CA ASP A 137 10.16 -6.54 -2.08
C ASP A 137 9.74 -7.07 -0.70
N VAL A 138 9.02 -8.20 -0.66
CA VAL A 138 8.63 -8.85 0.61
C VAL A 138 9.84 -9.37 1.38
N THR A 139 10.88 -9.88 0.70
CA THR A 139 12.11 -10.29 1.38
C THR A 139 12.88 -9.08 1.93
N GLU A 140 12.95 -7.99 1.16
CA GLU A 140 13.61 -6.75 1.59
C GLU A 140 12.92 -6.17 2.83
N ILE A 141 11.58 -6.05 2.80
CA ILE A 141 10.80 -5.58 3.95
C ILE A 141 11.03 -6.48 5.18
N LYS A 142 11.06 -7.81 5.01
CA LYS A 142 11.35 -8.74 6.11
C LYS A 142 12.75 -8.52 6.70
N THR A 143 13.76 -8.33 5.85
CA THR A 143 15.12 -8.03 6.34
C THR A 143 15.17 -6.70 7.07
N HIS A 144 14.44 -5.69 6.60
CA HIS A 144 14.39 -4.39 7.27
C HIS A 144 13.70 -4.48 8.63
N LEU A 145 12.59 -5.21 8.73
CA LEU A 145 11.89 -5.43 9.99
C LEU A 145 12.73 -6.19 11.01
N THR A 146 13.47 -7.22 10.59
CA THR A 146 14.39 -7.95 11.49
C THR A 146 15.51 -7.06 12.01
N ASN A 147 16.13 -6.25 11.14
CA ASN A 147 17.15 -5.29 11.56
C ASN A 147 16.60 -4.25 12.54
N LEU A 148 15.44 -3.66 12.26
CA LEU A 148 14.80 -2.73 13.20
C LEU A 148 14.44 -3.40 14.54
N THR A 149 14.01 -4.66 14.51
CA THR A 149 13.74 -5.44 15.72
C THR A 149 15.02 -5.63 16.55
N ASP A 150 16.15 -5.94 15.91
CA ASP A 150 17.44 -6.09 16.58
C ASP A 150 17.98 -4.77 17.14
N GLN A 151 17.75 -3.66 16.44
CA GLN A 151 18.07 -2.32 16.91
C GLN A 151 17.27 -1.96 18.16
N ILE A 152 15.96 -2.22 18.16
CA ILE A 152 15.09 -2.00 19.32
C ILE A 152 15.55 -2.85 20.50
N ALA A 153 15.88 -4.13 20.28
CA ALA A 153 16.40 -5.01 21.32
C ALA A 153 17.74 -4.50 21.90
N SER A 154 18.62 -3.97 21.05
CA SER A 154 19.92 -3.43 21.48
C SER A 154 19.78 -2.14 22.27
N LEU A 155 18.91 -1.23 21.83
CA LEU A 155 18.57 -0.01 22.57
C LEU A 155 17.95 -0.35 23.92
N SER A 156 17.04 -1.32 23.97
CA SER A 156 16.43 -1.78 25.22
C SER A 156 17.49 -2.30 26.20
N ARG A 157 18.47 -3.09 25.73
CA ARG A 157 19.59 -3.54 26.58
C ARG A 157 20.48 -2.40 27.07
N LEU A 158 20.78 -1.42 26.22
CA LEU A 158 21.58 -0.24 26.61
C LEU A 158 20.85 0.60 27.67
N VAL A 159 19.55 0.86 27.47
CA VAL A 159 18.72 1.57 28.45
C VAL A 159 18.69 0.81 29.77
N HIS A 160 18.49 -0.51 29.74
CA HIS A 160 18.51 -1.33 30.95
C HIS A 160 19.87 -1.29 31.65
N SER A 161 20.99 -1.31 30.91
CA SER A 161 22.33 -1.21 31.48
C SER A 161 22.57 0.15 32.14
N VAL A 162 22.19 1.24 31.49
CA VAL A 162 22.37 2.61 32.02
C VAL A 162 21.48 2.83 33.24
N CYS A 163 20.23 2.37 33.22
CA CYS A 163 19.35 2.38 34.39
C CYS A 163 19.91 1.53 35.54
N HIS A 164 20.46 0.35 35.25
CA HIS A 164 21.02 -0.54 36.27
C HIS A 164 22.32 0.02 36.87
N ASP A 165 23.22 0.61 36.07
CA ASP A 165 24.43 1.28 36.57
C ASP A 165 24.09 2.52 37.40
N SER A 166 23.04 3.25 37.04
CA SER A 166 22.55 4.38 37.83
C SER A 166 21.93 3.94 39.17
N LEU A 167 21.51 2.68 39.31
CA LEU A 167 20.99 2.10 40.56
C LEU A 167 22.09 1.46 41.43
N LYS A 168 23.18 0.97 40.83
CA LYS A 168 24.34 0.44 41.55
C LYS A 168 25.25 1.56 42.09
N ARG A 169 25.49 2.62 41.31
CA ARG A 169 26.37 3.73 41.70
C ARG A 169 25.86 4.51 42.92
N SER A 170 24.58 4.41 43.23
CA SER A 170 23.94 5.01 44.41
C SER A 170 24.06 4.16 45.68
N ARG A 171 24.66 2.95 45.60
CA ARG A 171 24.62 1.94 46.68
C ARG A 171 25.96 1.66 47.35
N ASP A 172 27.07 2.13 46.80
CA ASP A 172 28.42 1.80 47.28
C ASP A 172 29.05 2.89 48.19
N ASP A 173 28.34 3.99 48.50
CA ASP A 173 28.86 5.12 49.30
C ASP A 173 28.33 5.23 50.76
N GLU A 174 27.55 4.28 51.29
CA GLU A 174 27.12 4.36 52.72
C GLU A 174 27.38 3.07 53.52
N GLU A 175 28.35 3.17 54.45
CA GLU A 175 28.40 2.42 55.71
C GLU A 175 27.11 2.65 56.53
N PRO A 176 26.65 1.68 57.35
CA PRO A 176 25.27 1.65 57.81
C PRO A 176 25.09 2.49 59.09
N SER A 177 24.36 3.60 58.99
CA SER A 177 23.63 4.16 60.14
C SER A 177 22.15 4.34 59.81
N PHE A 178 21.36 3.42 60.36
CA PHE A 178 19.95 3.56 60.75
C PHE A 178 19.35 4.98 60.64
N VAL A 179 18.42 5.20 59.69
CA VAL A 179 16.98 5.52 59.90
C VAL A 179 16.23 5.25 58.58
N ALA A 180 15.26 4.32 58.60
CA ALA A 180 14.40 4.04 57.45
C ALA A 180 13.33 5.14 57.28
N GLU A 181 13.60 6.15 56.46
CA GLU A 181 12.55 7.05 55.96
C GLU A 181 11.78 6.37 54.83
N LYS A 182 10.47 6.18 55.04
CA LYS A 182 9.54 5.66 54.03
C LYS A 182 9.47 6.63 52.83
N PRO A 183 9.56 6.14 51.57
CA PRO A 183 9.52 7.02 50.42
C PRO A 183 8.15 7.72 50.29
N PRO A 184 8.12 8.98 49.81
CA PRO A 184 6.91 9.80 49.73
C PRO A 184 5.86 9.16 48.84
N ARG A 185 4.58 9.31 49.23
CA ARG A 185 3.41 8.63 48.63
C ARG A 185 3.27 8.80 47.11
N GLN A 186 3.85 9.86 46.53
CA GLN A 186 3.82 10.10 45.09
C GLN A 186 4.68 9.12 44.29
N GLN A 187 5.89 8.77 44.74
CA GLN A 187 6.77 7.85 44.00
C GLN A 187 6.25 6.41 43.98
N ARG A 188 5.52 5.99 45.02
CA ARG A 188 4.81 4.70 45.01
C ARG A 188 3.70 4.68 43.97
N ARG A 189 2.90 5.75 43.84
CA ARG A 189 1.86 5.84 42.81
C ARG A 189 2.44 5.70 41.41
N VAL A 190 3.48 6.47 41.09
CA VAL A 190 4.09 6.45 39.75
C VAL A 190 4.70 5.08 39.42
N MET A 191 5.35 4.41 40.38
CA MET A 191 5.88 3.05 40.19
C MET A 191 4.76 2.01 39.97
N TYR A 192 3.65 2.10 40.72
CA TYR A 192 2.49 1.22 40.52
C TYR A 192 1.76 1.52 39.20
N GLU A 193 1.66 2.79 38.79
CA GLU A 193 1.04 3.21 37.52
C GLU A 193 1.88 2.77 36.31
N GLN A 194 3.20 2.92 36.38
CA GLN A 194 4.09 2.42 35.34
C GLN A 194 4.05 0.90 35.28
N GLN A 195 4.08 0.19 36.42
CA GLN A 195 3.98 -1.27 36.44
C GLN A 195 2.64 -1.76 35.86
N GLN A 196 1.52 -1.11 36.18
CA GLN A 196 0.22 -1.45 35.59
C GLN A 196 0.16 -1.15 34.09
N PHE A 197 0.89 -0.14 33.59
CA PHE A 197 1.01 0.11 32.16
C PHE A 197 1.79 -0.99 31.45
N VAL A 198 2.89 -1.49 32.04
CA VAL A 198 3.66 -2.61 31.45
C VAL A 198 2.86 -3.91 31.49
N ASP A 199 2.14 -4.17 32.59
CA ASP A 199 1.31 -5.37 32.73
C ASP A 199 0.09 -5.32 31.77
N ASN A 200 -0.50 -4.14 31.52
CA ASN A 200 -1.53 -3.95 30.49
C ASN A 200 -1.01 -4.11 29.05
N LEU A 201 0.25 -3.77 28.79
CA LEU A 201 0.89 -4.00 27.49
C LEU A 201 1.19 -5.49 27.25
N GLN A 202 1.39 -6.26 28.32
CA GLN A 202 1.60 -7.71 28.24
C GLN A 202 0.28 -8.50 28.18
N TYR A 203 -0.87 -7.85 28.41
CA TYR A 203 -2.23 -8.41 28.34
C TYR A 203 -3.03 -7.83 27.17
N VAL A 204 -2.37 -7.59 26.02
CA VAL A 204 -3.08 -7.46 24.75
C VAL A 204 -3.11 -8.85 24.15
N ASP A 205 -4.25 -9.55 24.26
CA ASP A 205 -4.45 -10.84 23.62
C ASP A 205 -4.09 -10.71 22.15
N VAL A 206 -2.97 -11.31 21.76
CA VAL A 206 -2.58 -11.47 20.36
C VAL A 206 -3.59 -12.44 19.77
N ILE A 207 -4.66 -11.90 19.18
CA ILE A 207 -5.65 -12.70 18.47
C ILE A 207 -4.89 -13.46 17.38
N PRO A 208 -4.83 -14.81 17.43
CA PRO A 208 -4.19 -15.59 16.39
C PRO A 208 -4.90 -15.29 15.06
N PHE A 209 -4.11 -15.04 14.02
CA PHE A 209 -4.59 -14.60 12.70
C PHE A 209 -5.71 -15.50 12.12
N ASP A 210 -5.74 -16.78 12.51
CA ASP A 210 -6.75 -17.76 12.08
C ASP A 210 -8.18 -17.45 12.58
N MET A 211 -8.37 -16.57 13.56
CA MET A 211 -9.69 -16.27 14.15
C MET A 211 -10.43 -15.11 13.45
N LEU A 212 -9.77 -14.38 12.56
CA LEU A 212 -10.36 -13.27 11.78
C LEU A 212 -11.06 -13.72 10.48
N ALA A 213 -11.02 -15.02 10.15
CA ALA A 213 -11.55 -15.58 8.91
C ALA A 213 -12.98 -16.17 9.03
N ALA A 214 -13.75 -15.82 10.06
CA ALA A 214 -15.14 -16.25 10.20
C ALA A 214 -16.12 -15.19 9.62
N PRO A 215 -17.14 -15.59 8.84
CA PRO A 215 -18.07 -14.65 8.23
C PRO A 215 -19.07 -14.16 9.30
N GLY A 216 -18.89 -12.93 9.79
CA GLY A 216 -19.81 -12.28 10.74
C GLY A 216 -19.24 -11.18 11.64
N ALA A 217 -17.93 -10.91 11.61
CA ALA A 217 -17.29 -9.95 12.53
C ALA A 217 -17.42 -8.47 12.10
N HIS A 218 -18.64 -7.96 11.96
CA HIS A 218 -18.91 -6.53 11.99
C HIS A 218 -20.02 -6.27 13.00
N THR A 219 -19.67 -6.19 14.30
CA THR A 219 -20.41 -5.42 15.32
C THR A 219 -19.84 -5.66 16.73
N TYR A 220 -18.59 -5.29 17.03
CA TYR A 220 -18.17 -5.14 18.44
C TYR A 220 -17.08 -4.06 18.58
N ALA A 221 -17.45 -2.79 18.38
CA ALA A 221 -16.73 -1.69 19.02
C ALA A 221 -17.57 -1.31 20.24
N THR A 222 -17.14 -1.74 21.42
CA THR A 222 -17.84 -1.45 22.68
C THR A 222 -17.57 -0.01 23.10
N ALA A 223 -18.52 0.60 23.82
CA ALA A 223 -18.49 2.00 24.24
C ALA A 223 -17.21 2.41 25.00
N SER A 224 -16.51 1.46 25.63
CA SER A 224 -15.22 1.69 26.30
C SER A 224 -14.10 2.09 25.32
N ASP A 225 -14.16 1.65 24.07
CA ASP A 225 -13.09 1.87 23.08
C ASP A 225 -13.15 3.29 22.49
N MET A 226 -14.36 3.86 22.33
CA MET A 226 -14.51 5.27 21.94
C MET A 226 -14.08 6.23 23.04
N GLN A 227 -14.31 5.87 24.31
CA GLN A 227 -13.99 6.72 25.44
C GLN A 227 -12.46 6.81 25.65
N LEU A 228 -11.75 5.69 25.47
CA LEU A 228 -10.28 5.66 25.50
C LEU A 228 -9.66 6.52 24.39
N ARG A 229 -10.26 6.48 23.19
CA ARG A 229 -9.81 7.28 22.04
C ARG A 229 -10.01 8.78 22.26
N GLN A 230 -11.12 9.17 22.89
CA GLN A 230 -11.39 10.56 23.22
C GLN A 230 -10.47 11.09 24.32
N THR A 231 -10.20 10.29 25.37
CA THR A 231 -9.26 10.65 26.43
C THR A 231 -7.83 10.80 25.92
N LEU A 232 -7.41 9.99 24.94
CA LEU A 232 -6.11 10.14 24.29
C LEU A 232 -6.04 11.40 23.41
N LEU A 233 -7.10 11.74 22.68
CA LEU A 233 -7.15 12.98 21.90
C LEU A 233 -7.08 14.24 22.78
N ASP A 234 -7.71 14.21 23.95
CA ASP A 234 -7.67 15.33 24.90
C ASP A 234 -6.30 15.44 25.62
N ALA A 235 -5.58 14.34 25.80
CA ALA A 235 -4.25 14.33 26.43
C ALA A 235 -3.13 14.86 25.50
N PHE A 236 -3.33 14.85 24.17
CA PHE A 236 -2.37 15.34 23.18
C PHE A 236 -2.70 16.73 22.61
N ALA A 237 -3.79 17.36 23.05
CA ALA A 237 -4.13 18.72 22.67
C ALA A 237 -3.23 19.74 23.42
N TYR A 238 -2.22 20.29 22.72
CA TYR A 238 -1.40 21.38 23.24
C TYR A 238 -2.26 22.61 23.58
N PRO A 239 -2.09 23.25 24.76
CA PRO A 239 -2.78 24.49 25.06
C PRO A 239 -2.25 25.61 24.15
N LYS A 240 -3.16 26.36 23.51
CA LYS A 240 -2.81 27.57 22.75
C LYS A 240 -2.23 28.62 23.71
N PRO A 241 -1.15 29.33 23.33
CA PRO A 241 -0.65 30.43 24.14
C PRO A 241 -1.68 31.56 24.18
N THR A 242 -2.08 31.96 25.37
CA THR A 242 -2.87 33.16 25.61
C THR A 242 -1.95 34.37 25.50
N THR A 243 -2.20 35.22 24.50
CA THR A 243 -1.70 36.59 24.43
C THR A 243 -2.34 37.39 25.55
N ASP A 244 -1.64 37.54 26.67
CA ASP A 244 -1.69 38.70 27.56
C ASP A 244 -0.62 38.51 28.65
N ASP A 245 0.56 39.08 28.43
CA ASP A 245 1.44 39.68 29.43
C ASP A 245 2.67 40.26 28.70
N ASP A 246 2.41 41.32 27.91
CA ASP A 246 3.40 42.36 27.62
C ASP A 246 3.60 43.16 28.91
N ASP A 247 4.74 42.96 29.59
CA ASP A 247 5.47 43.96 30.41
C ASP A 247 6.20 43.32 31.59
N GLN A 248 7.30 42.62 31.32
CA GLN A 248 8.46 42.65 32.21
C GLN A 248 9.61 41.97 31.50
N TYR A 249 10.47 42.75 30.85
CA TYR A 249 11.94 42.65 30.90
C TYR A 249 12.51 43.74 29.98
N ARG A 250 12.31 44.99 30.41
CA ARG A 250 13.29 46.05 30.10
C ARG A 250 14.52 45.78 30.94
N ILE A 251 15.61 45.36 30.30
CA ILE A 251 16.95 45.74 30.76
C ILE A 251 17.68 46.32 29.56
N ALA A 252 18.02 47.59 29.73
CA ALA A 252 18.82 48.40 28.85
C ALA A 252 20.32 48.10 29.06
N LEU A 253 21.08 48.27 27.96
CA LEU A 253 22.54 48.42 27.86
C LEU A 253 23.41 47.22 28.28
#